data_AF-A0AAU4ZM53-F1
#
_entry.id   AF-A0AAU4ZM53-F1
#
_cell.length_a   1.000
_cell.length_b   1.000
_cell.length_c   1.000
_cell.angle_alpha   90.00
_cell.angle_beta   90.00
_cell.angle_gamma   90.00
#
_symmetry.space_group_name_H-M   'P 1'
#
loop_
_entity.id
_entity.type
_entity.pdbx_description
1 polymer ?
#
loop_
_entity_poly.entity_id
_entity_poly.type
_entity_poly.pdbx_seq_one_letter_code
_entity_poly.pdbx_strand_id
1 'polypeptide(L)'
;MWSAEDVVRASVRRQSEGLSVAQVADKVAEAQRRERETRHQLNSPAVDRGPYDSDPEDLAEQWVARHAEWRRVADLMDAQGWPVYSPEQDVQGSAWARERDAQREGALARRAEWQMEQQDARDELKAQVWLSADVSRRLRAIAARTGLEPEQVLAQLADRVRMNDDGVLAVDAFTLH
;
A
#
# COMPACT_ATOMS: atom_id res chain seq x y z
N MET A 1 -4.73 3.67 -5.27
CA MET A 1 -4.07 4.24 -6.45
C MET A 1 -4.30 5.75 -6.36
N TRP A 2 -3.25 6.57 -6.45
CA TRP A 2 -3.43 8.03 -6.39
C TRP A 2 -4.08 8.53 -7.68
N SER A 3 -4.93 9.54 -7.57
CA SER A 3 -5.49 10.18 -8.76
C SER A 3 -4.43 11.00 -9.49
N ALA A 4 -4.65 11.28 -10.78
CA ALA A 4 -3.80 12.19 -11.53
C ALA A 4 -3.75 13.59 -10.88
N GLU A 5 -4.85 14.03 -10.26
CA GLU A 5 -4.93 15.29 -9.53
C GLU A 5 -4.01 15.31 -8.30
N ASP A 6 -3.97 14.24 -7.51
CA ASP A 6 -3.12 14.18 -6.31
C ASP A 6 -1.63 14.26 -6.66
N VAL A 7 -1.24 13.56 -7.72
CA VAL A 7 0.14 13.57 -8.24
C VAL A 7 0.49 14.96 -8.78
N VAL A 8 -0.44 15.60 -9.49
CA VAL A 8 -0.23 16.94 -10.03
C VAL A 8 -0.14 17.98 -8.92
N ARG A 9 -1.06 18.00 -7.95
CA ARG A 9 -1.03 18.94 -6.82
C ARG A 9 0.29 18.86 -6.06
N ALA A 10 0.75 17.64 -5.80
CA ALA A 10 2.05 17.39 -5.19
C ALA A 10 3.22 17.95 -6.00
N SER A 11 3.17 17.80 -7.33
CA SER A 11 4.19 18.30 -8.24
C SER A 11 4.21 19.83 -8.31
N VAL A 12 3.03 20.44 -8.48
CA VAL A 12 2.88 21.90 -8.55
C VAL A 12 3.32 22.54 -7.24
N ARG A 13 2.88 22.03 -6.08
CA ARG A 13 3.26 22.57 -4.77
C ARG A 13 4.79 22.65 -4.58
N ARG A 14 5.53 21.65 -5.05
CA ARG A 14 7.01 21.65 -4.98
C ARG A 14 7.65 22.61 -5.97
N GLN A 15 7.04 22.81 -7.14
CA GLN A 15 7.56 23.70 -8.17
C GLN A 15 7.20 25.17 -7.93
N SER A 16 6.11 25.43 -7.21
CA SER A 16 5.57 26.76 -7.01
C SER A 16 6.21 27.52 -5.85
N GLU A 17 6.94 26.84 -4.97
CA GLU A 17 7.60 27.46 -3.83
C GLU A 17 8.56 28.56 -4.29
N GLY A 18 8.33 29.78 -3.80
CA GLY A 18 9.17 30.94 -4.11
C GLY A 18 8.91 31.56 -5.49
N LEU A 19 7.92 31.09 -6.25
CA LEU A 19 7.57 31.70 -7.53
C LEU A 19 6.83 33.03 -7.33
N SER A 20 7.22 34.02 -8.13
CA SER A 20 6.48 35.28 -8.26
C SER A 20 5.19 35.12 -9.07
N VAL A 21 4.29 36.11 -8.97
CA VAL A 21 3.05 36.17 -9.77
C VAL A 21 3.34 35.98 -11.27
N ALA A 22 4.38 36.66 -11.80
CA ALA A 22 4.73 36.56 -13.22
C ALA A 22 5.19 35.14 -13.61
N GLN A 23 6.00 34.50 -12.77
CA GLN A 23 6.46 33.12 -13.03
C GLN A 23 5.32 32.10 -12.92
N VAL A 24 4.37 32.32 -12.01
CA VAL A 24 3.15 31.49 -11.93
C VAL A 24 2.29 31.69 -13.17
N ALA A 25 2.15 32.93 -13.68
CA ALA A 25 1.43 33.19 -14.93
C ALA A 25 2.08 32.48 -16.13
N ASP A 26 3.41 32.47 -16.21
CA ASP A 26 4.14 31.70 -17.24
C ASP A 26 3.84 30.20 -17.15
N LYS A 27 3.73 29.66 -15.94
CA LYS A 27 3.37 28.24 -15.72
C LYS A 27 1.94 27.93 -16.11
N VAL A 28 0.99 28.84 -15.85
CA VAL A 28 -0.39 28.72 -16.35
C VAL A 28 -0.39 28.68 -17.89
N ALA A 29 0.32 29.60 -18.54
CA ALA A 29 0.40 29.67 -20.00
C ALA A 29 1.07 28.43 -20.62
N GLU A 30 2.13 27.92 -19.99
CA GLU A 30 2.78 26.67 -20.37
C GLU A 30 1.81 25.49 -20.29
N ALA A 31 1.13 25.32 -19.15
CA ALA A 31 0.19 24.22 -18.94
C ALA A 31 -0.97 24.27 -19.94
N GLN A 32 -1.53 25.46 -20.20
CA GLN A 32 -2.59 25.65 -21.20
C GLN A 32 -2.11 25.29 -22.62
N ARG A 33 -0.88 25.66 -22.98
CA ARG A 33 -0.31 25.29 -24.28
C ARG A 33 -0.18 23.78 -24.42
N ARG A 34 0.40 23.11 -23.42
CA ARG A 34 0.60 21.66 -23.41
C ARG A 34 -0.72 20.89 -23.41
N GLU A 35 -1.73 21.37 -22.70
CA GLU A 35 -3.08 20.81 -22.74
C GLU A 35 -3.64 20.81 -24.17
N ARG A 36 -3.53 21.94 -24.89
CA ARG A 36 -3.98 22.05 -26.29
C ARG A 36 -3.19 21.15 -27.23
N GLU A 37 -1.87 21.11 -27.10
CA GLU A 37 -0.99 20.26 -27.92
C GLU A 37 -1.32 18.78 -27.74
N THR A 38 -1.46 18.32 -26.49
CA THR A 38 -1.77 16.91 -26.17
C THR A 38 -3.16 16.53 -26.67
N ARG A 39 -4.15 17.43 -26.52
CA ARG A 39 -5.50 17.24 -27.07
C ARG A 39 -5.51 17.18 -28.60
N HIS A 40 -4.68 17.99 -29.26
CA HIS A 40 -4.54 17.93 -30.72
C HIS A 40 -3.90 16.61 -31.18
N GLN A 41 -2.91 16.10 -30.45
CA GLN A 41 -2.26 14.81 -30.74
C GLN A 41 -3.24 13.64 -30.58
N LEU A 42 -4.11 13.66 -29.56
CA LEU A 42 -5.18 12.66 -29.40
C LEU A 42 -6.15 12.62 -30.58
N ASN A 43 -6.42 13.77 -31.20
CA ASN A 43 -7.35 13.90 -32.32
C ASN A 43 -6.68 13.66 -33.69
N SER A 44 -5.36 13.44 -33.73
CA SER A 44 -4.60 13.24 -34.97
C SER A 44 -4.50 11.73 -35.29
N PRO A 45 -4.40 11.35 -36.58
CA PRO A 45 -4.20 9.95 -36.96
C PRO A 45 -2.96 9.37 -36.27
N ALA A 46 -3.10 8.16 -35.73
CA ALA A 46 -2.14 7.56 -34.81
C ALA A 46 -0.72 7.54 -35.41
N VAL A 47 0.19 8.22 -34.74
CA VAL A 47 1.65 8.03 -34.91
C VAL A 47 1.99 6.69 -34.25
N ASP A 48 2.82 5.88 -34.91
CA ASP A 48 3.32 4.61 -34.39
C ASP A 48 4.00 4.86 -33.02
N ARG A 49 3.51 4.20 -31.97
CA ARG A 49 3.91 4.45 -30.58
C ARG A 49 4.84 3.35 -30.09
N GLY A 50 5.89 3.74 -29.38
CA GLY A 50 6.79 2.80 -28.72
C GLY A 50 6.15 2.20 -27.47
N PRO A 51 6.60 1.00 -27.03
CA PRO A 51 6.09 0.32 -25.84
C PRO A 51 6.38 1.05 -24.50
N TYR A 52 7.09 2.17 -24.55
CA TYR A 52 7.45 2.99 -23.38
C TYR A 52 6.81 4.38 -23.41
N ASP A 53 6.02 4.69 -24.44
CA ASP A 53 5.33 5.97 -24.50
C ASP A 53 4.22 6.00 -23.44
N SER A 54 4.11 7.13 -22.75
CA SER A 54 3.00 7.35 -21.81
C SER A 54 1.68 7.28 -22.56
N ASP A 55 0.65 6.73 -21.92
CA ASP A 55 -0.70 6.78 -22.48
C ASP A 55 -1.07 8.26 -22.73
N PRO A 56 -1.36 8.67 -23.98
CA PRO A 56 -1.66 10.06 -24.27
C PRO A 56 -2.98 10.51 -23.65
N GLU A 57 -3.90 9.59 -23.31
CA GLU A 57 -5.10 9.93 -22.54
C GLU A 57 -4.70 10.33 -21.12
N ASP A 58 -3.88 9.52 -20.44
CA ASP A 58 -3.31 9.85 -19.13
C ASP A 58 -2.51 11.15 -19.17
N LEU A 59 -1.75 11.39 -20.24
CA LEU A 59 -0.96 12.61 -20.41
C LEU A 59 -1.87 13.83 -20.56
N ALA A 60 -2.97 13.70 -21.31
CA ALA A 60 -3.95 14.77 -21.48
C ALA A 60 -4.65 15.09 -20.16
N GLU A 61 -5.09 14.07 -19.41
CA GLU A 61 -5.67 14.25 -18.08
C GLU A 61 -4.70 14.95 -17.12
N GLN A 62 -3.43 14.55 -17.11
CA GLN A 62 -2.40 15.19 -16.30
C GLN A 62 -2.19 16.66 -16.66
N TRP A 63 -2.21 17.02 -17.95
CA TRP A 63 -2.07 18.43 -18.36
C TRP A 63 -3.30 19.26 -18.00
N VAL A 64 -4.51 18.71 -18.10
CA VAL A 64 -5.74 19.37 -17.63
C VAL A 64 -5.67 19.63 -16.13
N ALA A 65 -5.35 18.61 -15.33
CA ALA A 65 -5.20 18.77 -13.88
C ALA A 65 -4.10 19.79 -13.53
N ARG A 66 -2.97 19.78 -14.27
CA ARG A 66 -1.86 20.70 -14.02
C ARG A 66 -2.21 22.15 -14.35
N HIS A 67 -2.94 22.37 -15.44
CA HIS A 67 -3.44 23.68 -15.78
C HIS A 67 -4.43 24.20 -14.73
N ALA A 68 -5.37 23.36 -14.27
CA ALA A 68 -6.31 23.71 -13.21
C ALA A 68 -5.60 24.09 -11.90
N GLU A 69 -4.59 23.34 -11.49
CA GLU A 69 -3.87 23.62 -10.24
C GLU A 69 -3.01 24.88 -10.32
N TRP A 70 -2.33 25.13 -11.44
CA TRP A 70 -1.60 26.40 -11.63
C TRP A 70 -2.52 27.61 -11.62
N ARG A 71 -3.73 27.48 -12.18
CA ARG A 71 -4.75 28.54 -12.09
C ARG A 71 -5.20 28.77 -10.66
N ARG A 72 -5.48 27.72 -9.89
CA ARG A 72 -5.83 27.85 -8.47
C ARG A 72 -4.76 28.61 -7.69
N VAL A 73 -3.48 28.30 -7.94
CA VAL A 73 -2.35 29.01 -7.31
C VAL A 73 -2.33 30.49 -7.71
N ALA A 74 -2.50 30.79 -9.00
CA ALA A 74 -2.56 32.18 -9.49
C ALA A 74 -3.73 32.96 -8.86
N ASP A 75 -4.93 32.37 -8.86
CA ASP A 75 -6.14 32.96 -8.29
C ASP A 75 -5.98 33.18 -6.77
N LEU A 76 -5.32 32.26 -6.07
CA LEU A 76 -5.02 32.40 -4.65
C LEU A 76 -4.03 33.54 -4.38
N MET A 77 -2.95 33.64 -5.16
CA MET A 77 -1.98 34.73 -5.03
C MET A 77 -2.62 36.09 -5.28
N ASP A 78 -3.48 36.20 -6.30
CA ASP A 78 -4.21 37.43 -6.61
C ASP A 78 -5.18 37.80 -5.48
N ALA A 79 -6.00 36.85 -5.04
CA ALA A 79 -6.99 37.07 -3.98
C ALA A 79 -6.36 37.48 -2.64
N GLN A 80 -5.16 36.98 -2.33
CA GLN A 80 -4.44 37.27 -1.09
C GLN A 80 -3.40 38.38 -1.22
N GLY A 81 -3.20 38.92 -2.43
CA GLY A 81 -2.17 39.93 -2.71
C GLY A 81 -0.74 39.45 -2.46
N TRP A 82 -0.47 38.14 -2.61
CA TRP A 82 0.84 37.57 -2.35
C TRP A 82 1.79 37.81 -3.53
N PRO A 83 2.91 38.53 -3.32
CA PRO A 83 3.87 38.77 -4.40
C PRO A 83 4.67 37.51 -4.77
N VAL A 84 4.78 36.58 -3.82
CA VAL A 84 5.52 35.32 -3.94
C VAL A 84 4.71 34.20 -3.30
N TYR A 85 4.59 33.07 -3.98
CA TYR A 85 3.85 31.92 -3.45
C TYR A 85 4.65 31.20 -2.37
N SER A 86 3.99 30.98 -1.23
CA SER A 86 4.47 30.11 -0.17
C SER A 86 3.47 28.98 0.06
N PRO A 87 3.85 27.71 -0.18
CA PRO A 87 2.97 26.57 0.04
C PRO A 87 2.37 26.49 1.44
N GLU A 88 3.11 26.95 2.45
CA GLU A 88 2.70 26.93 3.86
C GLU A 88 1.60 27.96 4.18
N GLN A 89 1.48 29.02 3.37
CA GLN A 89 0.39 29.99 3.50
C GLN A 89 -0.89 29.50 2.81
N ASP A 90 -0.76 28.56 1.85
CA ASP A 90 -1.88 27.90 1.20
C ASP A 90 -2.49 26.82 2.10
N VAL A 91 -3.51 27.21 2.87
CA VAL A 91 -4.22 26.35 3.82
C VAL A 91 -4.81 25.12 3.13
N GLN A 92 -5.42 25.31 1.94
CA GLN A 92 -6.05 24.23 1.20
C GLN A 92 -5.01 23.25 0.66
N GLY A 93 -3.96 23.76 0.01
CA GLY A 93 -2.85 22.95 -0.48
C GLY A 93 -2.15 22.18 0.65
N SER A 94 -2.03 22.79 1.83
CA SER A 94 -1.42 22.17 3.01
C SER A 94 -2.32 21.10 3.63
N ALA A 95 -3.64 21.27 3.59
CA ALA A 95 -4.59 20.23 4.00
C ALA A 95 -4.51 18.99 3.10
N TRP A 96 -4.50 19.18 1.78
CA TRP A 96 -4.34 18.09 0.82
C TRP A 96 -3.01 17.36 0.95
N ALA A 97 -1.91 18.09 1.19
CA ALA A 97 -0.60 17.48 1.43
C ALA A 97 -0.62 16.55 2.65
N ARG A 98 -1.22 17.00 3.77
CA ARG A 98 -1.36 16.19 4.99
C ARG A 98 -2.23 14.96 4.78
N GLU A 99 -3.34 15.10 4.05
CA GLU A 99 -4.21 13.97 3.73
C GLU A 99 -3.46 12.90 2.93
N ARG A 100 -2.71 13.32 1.91
CA ARG A 100 -1.89 12.42 1.11
C ARG A 100 -0.83 11.71 1.95
N ASP A 101 -0.16 12.43 2.84
CA ASP A 101 0.87 11.87 3.71
C ASP A 101 0.26 10.83 4.67
N ALA A 102 -0.91 11.12 5.26
CA ALA A 102 -1.65 10.17 6.08
C ALA A 102 -2.09 8.92 5.29
N GLN A 103 -2.56 9.08 4.05
CA GLN A 103 -2.90 7.95 3.19
C GLN A 103 -1.67 7.10 2.86
N ARG A 104 -0.52 7.72 2.62
CA ARG A 104 0.74 7.04 2.33
C ARG A 104 1.24 6.26 3.55
N GLU A 105 1.23 6.87 4.72
CA GLU A 105 1.58 6.22 5.99
C GLU A 105 0.67 5.03 6.27
N GLY A 106 -0.65 5.20 6.13
CA GLY A 106 -1.61 4.11 6.30
C GLY A 106 -1.41 2.97 5.30
N ALA A 107 -1.02 3.26 4.05
CA ALA A 107 -0.70 2.23 3.07
C ALA A 107 0.60 1.48 3.40
N LEU A 108 1.61 2.19 3.92
CA LEU A 108 2.86 1.57 4.38
C LEU A 108 2.63 0.70 5.61
N ALA A 109 1.82 1.16 6.58
CA ALA A 109 1.45 0.40 7.76
C ALA A 109 0.74 -0.91 7.39
N ARG A 110 -0.30 -0.86 6.54
CA ARG A 110 -0.99 -2.07 6.06
C ARG A 110 -0.06 -3.04 5.34
N ARG A 111 0.90 -2.52 4.57
CA ARG A 111 1.90 -3.35 3.90
C ARG A 111 2.84 -4.02 4.91
N ALA A 112 3.25 -3.29 5.95
CA ALA A 112 4.07 -3.84 7.02
C ALA A 112 3.31 -4.92 7.80
N GLU A 113 2.05 -4.68 8.16
CA GLU A 113 1.16 -5.67 8.79
C GLU A 113 1.06 -6.94 7.94
N TRP A 114 0.74 -6.79 6.65
CA TRP A 114 0.67 -7.93 5.73
C TRP A 114 2.01 -8.67 5.62
N GLN A 115 3.14 -7.96 5.63
CA GLN A 115 4.46 -8.59 5.63
C GLN A 115 4.74 -9.38 6.91
N MET A 116 4.32 -8.86 8.07
CA MET A 116 4.43 -9.55 9.34
C MET A 116 3.56 -10.81 9.37
N GLU A 117 2.30 -10.71 8.95
CA GLU A 117 1.41 -11.87 8.83
C GLU A 117 1.98 -12.95 7.91
N GLN A 118 2.59 -12.55 6.79
CA GLN A 118 3.25 -13.49 5.88
C GLN A 118 4.51 -14.11 6.46
N GLN A 119 5.23 -13.36 7.30
CA GLN A 119 6.40 -13.88 8.00
C GLN A 119 5.97 -14.87 9.10
N ASP A 120 4.97 -14.51 9.91
CA ASP A 120 4.38 -15.40 10.92
C ASP A 120 3.83 -16.68 10.27
N ALA A 121 3.15 -16.58 9.11
CA ALA A 121 2.65 -17.73 8.36
C ALA A 121 3.78 -18.59 7.74
N ARG A 122 4.95 -18.02 7.46
CA ARG A 122 6.14 -18.75 7.01
C ARG A 122 6.91 -19.39 8.15
N ASP A 123 6.97 -18.71 9.29
CA ASP A 123 7.63 -19.16 10.51
C ASP A 123 6.78 -20.20 11.26
N GLU A 124 5.48 -20.33 10.93
CA GLU A 124 4.62 -21.43 11.34
C GLU A 124 5.15 -22.76 10.76
N LEU A 125 5.94 -23.47 11.57
CA LEU A 125 6.53 -24.75 11.19
C LEU A 125 5.46 -25.85 11.12
N LYS A 126 4.95 -26.13 9.92
CA LYS A 126 3.96 -27.19 9.69
C LYS A 126 4.63 -28.55 9.61
N ALA A 127 4.60 -29.30 10.71
CA ALA A 127 4.99 -30.71 10.73
C ALA A 127 3.80 -31.59 10.32
N GLN A 128 4.00 -32.46 9.32
CA GLN A 128 3.04 -33.50 8.96
C GLN A 128 3.50 -34.82 9.57
N VAL A 129 2.62 -35.48 10.34
CA VAL A 129 2.91 -36.78 10.94
C VAL A 129 2.00 -37.84 10.33
N TRP A 130 2.60 -38.87 9.74
CA TRP A 130 1.86 -40.02 9.22
C TRP A 130 1.71 -41.08 10.32
N LEU A 131 0.47 -41.35 10.71
CA LEU A 131 0.14 -42.36 11.69
C LEU A 131 -0.46 -43.59 11.00
N SER A 132 -0.15 -44.78 11.52
CA SER A 132 -0.82 -45.99 11.04
C SER A 132 -2.33 -45.91 11.28
N ALA A 133 -3.10 -46.71 10.54
CA ALA A 133 -4.56 -46.70 10.65
C ALA A 133 -5.06 -47.00 12.07
N ASP A 134 -4.38 -47.91 12.79
CA ASP A 134 -4.74 -48.27 14.16
C ASP A 134 -4.45 -47.15 15.15
N VAL A 135 -3.30 -46.49 15.02
CA VAL A 135 -2.93 -45.34 15.87
C VAL A 135 -3.88 -44.17 15.62
N SER A 136 -4.22 -43.90 14.35
CA SER A 136 -5.18 -42.87 13.97
C SER A 136 -6.57 -43.12 14.56
N ARG A 137 -7.05 -44.37 14.55
CA ARG A 137 -8.33 -44.75 15.16
C ARG A 137 -8.34 -44.52 16.67
N ARG A 138 -7.26 -44.92 17.35
CA ARG A 138 -7.12 -44.73 18.80
C ARG A 138 -7.05 -43.26 19.17
N LEU A 139 -6.30 -42.46 18.42
CA LEU A 139 -6.19 -41.01 18.63
C LEU A 139 -7.56 -40.34 18.53
N ARG A 140 -8.33 -40.62 17.47
CA ARG A 140 -9.69 -40.08 17.32
C ARG A 140 -10.63 -40.52 18.45
N ALA A 141 -10.52 -41.75 18.91
CA ALA A 141 -11.34 -42.24 20.02
C ALA A 141 -11.01 -41.54 21.35
N ILE A 142 -9.74 -41.18 21.58
CA ILE A 142 -9.33 -40.40 22.75
C ILE A 142 -9.85 -38.97 22.62
N ALA A 143 -9.59 -38.31 21.49
CA ALA A 143 -10.09 -36.97 21.16
C ALA A 143 -11.60 -36.84 21.41
N ALA A 144 -12.39 -37.77 20.88
CA ALA A 144 -13.84 -37.81 21.05
C ALA A 144 -14.30 -37.98 22.51
N ARG A 145 -13.53 -38.71 23.32
CA ARG A 145 -13.84 -38.92 24.75
C ARG A 145 -13.47 -37.73 25.61
N THR A 146 -12.49 -36.93 25.19
CA THR A 146 -11.99 -35.77 25.94
C THR A 146 -12.54 -34.44 25.45
N GLY A 147 -13.26 -34.42 24.31
CA GLY A 147 -13.70 -33.19 23.66
C GLY A 147 -12.56 -32.35 23.10
N LEU A 148 -11.40 -32.96 22.89
CA LEU A 148 -10.21 -32.31 22.32
C LEU A 148 -10.09 -32.68 20.84
N GLU A 149 -9.45 -31.83 20.06
CA GLU A 149 -9.05 -32.18 18.70
C GLU A 149 -7.82 -33.12 18.71
N PRO A 150 -7.67 -34.02 17.71
CA PRO A 150 -6.54 -34.95 17.62
C PRO A 150 -5.16 -34.27 17.73
N GLU A 151 -5.01 -33.05 17.19
CA GLU A 151 -3.80 -32.23 17.25
C GLU A 151 -3.47 -31.80 18.68
N GLN A 152 -4.49 -31.48 19.49
CA GLN A 152 -4.30 -31.10 20.89
C GLN A 152 -3.87 -32.30 21.74
N VAL A 153 -4.40 -33.49 21.44
CA VAL A 153 -3.94 -34.72 22.08
C VAL A 153 -2.49 -35.02 21.71
N LEU A 154 -2.10 -34.86 20.45
CA LEU A 154 -0.71 -35.02 20.01
C LEU A 154 0.24 -34.01 20.66
N ALA A 155 -0.16 -32.74 20.76
CA ALA A 155 0.63 -31.70 21.43
C ALA A 155 0.88 -32.05 22.91
N GLN A 156 -0.15 -32.47 23.63
CA GLN A 156 0.00 -32.87 25.04
C GLN A 156 0.86 -34.13 25.21
N LEU A 157 0.80 -35.07 24.27
CA LEU A 157 1.69 -36.24 24.29
C LEU A 157 3.14 -35.82 24.03
N ALA A 158 3.37 -34.93 23.06
CA ALA A 158 4.70 -34.39 22.74
C ALA A 158 5.32 -33.64 23.92
N ASP A 159 4.55 -32.82 24.64
CA ASP A 159 5.00 -32.09 25.84
C ASP A 159 5.39 -33.03 27.01
N ARG A 160 4.86 -34.26 27.02
CA ARG A 160 5.12 -35.28 28.04
C ARG A 160 6.18 -36.30 27.61
N VAL A 161 6.76 -36.16 26.42
CA VAL A 161 7.88 -37.00 25.98
C VAL A 161 9.10 -36.65 26.83
N ARG A 162 9.64 -37.63 27.55
CA ARG A 162 10.94 -37.56 28.18
C ARG A 162 11.90 -38.50 27.47
N MET A 163 13.12 -38.04 27.23
CA MET A 163 14.20 -38.89 26.74
C MET A 163 14.93 -39.46 27.95
N ASN A 164 14.97 -40.78 28.06
CA ASN A 164 15.76 -41.45 29.08
C ASN A 164 17.25 -41.45 28.70
N ASP A 165 18.12 -41.75 29.66
CA ASP A 165 19.57 -41.72 29.49
C ASP A 165 20.09 -42.64 28.35
N ASP A 166 19.32 -43.68 28.00
CA ASP A 166 19.59 -44.60 26.88
C ASP A 166 19.13 -44.09 25.51
N GLY A 167 18.61 -42.85 25.43
CA GLY A 167 18.08 -42.25 24.19
C GLY A 167 16.69 -42.74 23.79
N VAL A 168 16.05 -43.56 24.63
CA VAL A 168 14.67 -44.04 24.42
C VAL A 168 13.69 -42.94 24.84
N LEU A 169 12.76 -42.61 23.95
CA LEU A 169 11.66 -41.69 24.24
C LEU A 169 10.55 -42.44 24.98
N ALA A 170 10.24 -41.99 26.20
CA ALA A 170 9.13 -42.46 27.00
C ALA A 170 8.11 -41.33 27.17
N VAL A 171 6.83 -41.67 27.10
CA VAL A 171 5.75 -40.72 27.41
C VAL A 171 5.11 -41.17 28.72
N ASP A 172 5.03 -40.26 29.69
CA ASP A 172 4.33 -40.54 30.93
C ASP A 172 2.88 -40.94 30.64
N ALA A 173 2.30 -41.79 31.49
CA ALA A 173 0.95 -42.28 31.31
C ALA A 173 -0.03 -41.10 31.11
N PHE A 174 -0.82 -41.16 30.04
CA PHE A 174 -1.84 -40.17 29.77
C PHE A 174 -3.01 -40.36 30.76
N THR A 175 -2.94 -39.68 31.90
CA THR A 175 -4.00 -39.67 32.92
C THR A 175 -4.84 -38.40 32.81
N LEU A 176 -6.16 -38.59 32.81
CA LEU A 176 -7.20 -37.56 32.83
C LEU A 176 -7.30 -36.94 34.24
N HIS A 177 -7.34 -35.61 34.32
CA HIS A 177 -7.90 -34.87 35.45
C HIS A 177 -9.18 -34.19 35.01
#